data_AF-A0A316UM56-F1
#
_entry.id   AF-A0A316UM56-F1
#
_cell.length_a   1.000
_cell.length_b   1.000
_cell.length_c   1.000
_cell.angle_alpha   90.00
_cell.angle_beta   90.00
_cell.angle_gamma   90.00
#
_symmetry.space_group_name_H-M   'P 1'
#
loop_
_entity.id
_entity.type
_entity.pdbx_description
1 polymer ?
#
loop_
_entity_poly.entity_id
_entity_poly.type
_entity_poly.pdbx_seq_one_letter_code
_entity_poly.pdbx_strand_id
1 'polypeptide(L)' 'CGKRFKRMEHLKRHNRTHTQERPHKCPMEGCGKYFGRTDNLAQHLKTHFR' A
#
# COMPACT_ATOMS: atom_id res chain seq x y z
N CYS A 1 -8.95 8.74 14.62
CA CYS A 1 -9.36 7.33 14.48
C CYS A 1 -9.21 6.47 15.76
N GLY A 2 -8.68 6.98 16.88
CA GLY A 2 -8.66 6.27 18.18
C GLY A 2 -7.82 4.97 18.27
N LYS A 3 -7.24 4.49 17.17
CA LYS A 3 -6.46 3.24 17.13
C LYS A 3 -5.10 3.42 17.80
N ARG A 4 -4.75 2.47 18.67
CA ARG A 4 -3.44 2.38 19.32
C ARG A 4 -2.69 1.16 18.79
N PHE A 5 -1.41 1.34 18.51
CA PHE A 5 -0.54 0.26 18.02
C PHE A 5 0.60 0.06 19.02
N LYS A 6 0.92 -1.21 19.31
CA LYS A 6 2.05 -1.57 20.18
C LYS A 6 3.42 -1.33 19.54
N ARG A 7 3.46 -1.25 18.21
CA ARG A 7 4.70 -1.11 17.43
C ARG A 7 4.66 0.10 16.52
N MET A 8 5.80 0.78 16.39
CA MET A 8 5.91 2.01 15.63
C MET A 8 5.71 1.78 14.13
N GLU A 9 6.20 0.66 13.58
CA GLU A 9 5.99 0.37 12.16
C GLU A 9 4.51 0.20 11.80
N HIS A 10 3.71 -0.36 12.72
CA HIS A 10 2.27 -0.49 12.54
C HIS A 10 1.56 0.87 12.58
N LEU A 11 1.96 1.75 13.50
CA LEU A 11 1.45 3.13 13.54
C LEU A 11 1.82 3.90 12.28
N LYS A 12 3.09 3.83 11.83
CA LYS A 12 3.56 4.49 10.61
C LYS A 12 2.81 3.98 9.39
N ARG A 13 2.59 2.67 9.29
CA ARG A 13 1.76 2.06 8.24
C ARG A 13 0.32 2.55 8.31
N HIS A 14 -0.26 2.65 9.50
CA HIS A 14 -1.60 3.15 9.69
C HIS A 14 -1.73 4.62 9.27
N ASN A 15 -0.74 5.46 9.57
CA ASN A 15 -0.79 6.88 9.18
C ASN A 15 -0.92 7.09 7.66
N ARG A 16 -0.38 6.16 6.85
CA ARG A 16 -0.57 6.19 5.39
C ARG A 16 -2.04 6.07 4.94
N THR A 17 -2.93 5.53 5.79
CA THR A 17 -4.36 5.48 5.47
C THR A 17 -5.04 6.83 5.62
N HIS A 18 -4.47 7.75 6.41
CA HIS A 18 -4.98 9.11 6.58
C HIS A 18 -4.42 10.05 5.52
N THR A 19 -3.15 9.89 5.15
CA THR A 19 -2.51 10.75 4.14
C THR A 19 -2.86 10.36 2.71
N GLN A 20 -3.50 9.20 2.51
CA GLN A 20 -3.77 8.60 1.20
C GLN A 20 -2.50 8.46 0.33
N GLU A 21 -1.32 8.49 0.94
CA GLU A 21 -0.05 8.43 0.24
C GLU A 21 0.14 7.02 -0.34
N ARG A 22 0.25 6.95 -1.68
CA ARG A 22 0.43 5.70 -2.42
C ARG A 22 1.67 5.80 -3.30
N PRO A 23 2.88 5.74 -2.71
CA PRO A 23 4.12 5.96 -3.45
C PRO A 23 4.45 4.81 -4.41
N HIS A 24 3.83 3.65 -4.26
CA HIS A 24 4.17 2.47 -5.05
C HIS A 24 3.24 2.33 -6.25
N LYS A 25 3.70 2.77 -7.43
CA LYS A 25 2.98 2.61 -8.70
C LYS A 25 3.12 1.16 -9.21
N CYS A 26 2.05 0.64 -9.80
CA CYS A 26 2.11 -0.60 -10.57
C CYS A 26 2.99 -0.39 -11.82
N PRO A 27 4.03 -1.23 -12.03
CA PRO A 27 4.92 -1.12 -13.19
C PRO A 27 4.29 -1.57 -14.51
N MET A 28 3.09 -2.17 -14.49
CA MET A 28 2.44 -2.62 -15.71
C MET A 28 1.74 -1.44 -16.41
N GLU A 29 2.15 -1.20 -17.64
CA GLU A 29 1.55 -0.21 -18.53
C GLU A 29 0.07 -0.53 -18.76
N GLY A 30 -0.79 0.49 -18.64
CA GLY A 30 -2.25 0.35 -18.71
C GLY A 30 -2.97 0.06 -17.38
N CYS A 31 -2.27 -0.35 -16.32
CA CYS A 31 -2.92 -0.58 -15.01
C CYS A 31 -3.19 0.71 -14.24
N GLY A 32 -2.20 1.63 -14.19
CA GLY A 32 -2.32 2.93 -13.52
C GLY A 32 -2.59 2.90 -12.02
N LYS A 33 -2.56 1.73 -11.36
CA LYS A 33 -2.86 1.59 -9.93
C LYS A 33 -1.67 1.97 -9.05
N TYR A 34 -1.96 2.59 -7.91
CA TYR A 34 -0.99 2.96 -6.88
C TYR A 34 -1.34 2.29 -5.56
N PHE A 35 -0.30 1.95 -4.79
CA PHE A 35 -0.40 1.23 -3.53
C PHE A 35 0.36 1.98 -2.43
N GLY A 36 -0.22 2.04 -1.24
CA GLY A 36 0.41 2.61 -0.04
C GLY A 36 1.49 1.71 0.57
N ARG A 37 1.61 0.47 0.10
CA ARG A 37 2.52 -0.54 0.63
C ARG A 37 3.05 -1.47 -0.45
N THR A 38 4.28 -1.94 -0.27
CA THR A 38 4.96 -2.87 -1.18
C THR A 38 4.34 -4.27 -1.19
N ASP A 39 3.90 -4.78 -0.04
CA ASP A 39 3.24 -6.09 0.04
C ASP A 39 1.90 -6.12 -0.70
N ASN A 40 1.14 -5.02 -0.62
CA ASN A 40 -0.08 -4.87 -1.40
C ASN A 40 0.21 -4.82 -2.92
N LEU A 41 1.26 -4.10 -3.33
CA LEU A 41 1.69 -4.07 -4.74
C LEU A 41 2.12 -5.47 -5.20
N ALA A 42 2.92 -6.17 -4.42
CA ALA A 42 3.39 -7.52 -4.76
C ALA A 42 2.23 -8.51 -4.92
N GLN A 43 1.23 -8.44 -4.03
CA GLN A 43 0.03 -9.26 -4.16
C GLN A 43 -0.81 -8.87 -5.38
N HIS A 44 -0.91 -7.58 -5.71
CA HIS A 44 -1.56 -7.11 -6.91
C HIS A 44 -0.84 -7.57 -8.19
N LEU A 45 0.50 -7.55 -8.22
CA LEU A 45 1.25 -7.97 -9.39
C LEU A 45 0.90 -9.40 -9.82
N LYS A 46 0.60 -10.29 -8.87
CA LYS A 46 0.14 -11.66 -9.15
C LYS A 46 -1.16 -11.71 -9.97
N THR A 47 -2.01 -10.67 -9.92
CA THR A 47 -3.25 -10.63 -10.71
C THR A 47 -3.00 -10.36 -12.20
N HIS A 48 -1.81 -9.87 -12.55
CA HIS A 48 -1.43 -9.63 -13.95
C HIS A 48 -0.82 -10.86 -14.62
N PHE A 49 -0.37 -11.83 -13.84
CA PHE A 49 0.23 -13.07 -14.31
C PHE A 49 -0.76 -14.26 -14.28
N ARG A 50 -2.04 -13.97 -14.07
CA ARG A 50 -3.12 -14.96 -14.10
C ARG A 50 -3.80 -14.96 -15.45
#